data_AF-A0A0K2H4I1-F1
#
_entry.id   AF-A0A0K2H4I1-F1
#
_cell.length_a   1.000
_cell.length_b   1.000
_cell.length_c   1.000
_cell.angle_alpha   90.00
_cell.angle_beta   90.00
_cell.angle_gamma   90.00
#
_symmetry.space_group_name_H-M   'P 1'
#
loop_
_entity.id
_entity.type
_entity.pdbx_description
1 polymer ?
#
loop_
_entity_poly.entity_id
_entity_poly.type
_entity_poly.pdbx_seq_one_letter_code
_entity_poly.pdbx_strand_id
1 'polypeptide(L)'
;MMSIRVVNAGDGYAYLLRNVATSDVDTSVGTRLGDYYQETGTPPGRWFGRGIAGLHSTVVTDGSVVDKEHMAALYGEGLHPEADAKIAAGAAIADVQLGRAYPIYNGGDEVLAEIAKREKQFRYEHGRRPDTDERNTIAVDAARAQYAAATGFDHASPREILAWVNEKKNSVRQATAGFDLTFSPAKSISVLWALGDEDTRKTIESVHAKCVNDTLDWVDKTALRTRCELTRDDADVFFTSSSSFSKTALSTSS
;
A
#
# COMPACT_ATOMS: atom_id res chain seq x y z
N MET A 1 -15.27 14.58 -10.84
CA MET A 1 -15.45 13.14 -11.06
C MET A 1 -14.61 12.40 -10.03
N MET A 2 -15.11 11.30 -9.50
CA MET A 2 -14.34 10.39 -8.64
C MET A 2 -14.17 9.07 -9.39
N SER A 3 -12.94 8.56 -9.46
CA SER A 3 -12.66 7.21 -9.94
C SER A 3 -12.19 6.33 -8.78
N ILE A 4 -12.45 5.02 -8.88
CA ILE A 4 -12.07 4.03 -7.89
C ILE A 4 -11.18 2.99 -8.57
N ARG A 5 -10.03 2.69 -7.94
CA ARG A 5 -9.16 1.57 -8.34
C ARG A 5 -8.85 0.68 -7.16
N VAL A 6 -8.66 -0.61 -7.43
CA VAL A 6 -8.23 -1.58 -6.43
C VAL A 6 -6.73 -1.42 -6.21
N VAL A 7 -6.32 -1.37 -4.94
CA VAL A 7 -4.92 -1.44 -4.53
C VAL A 7 -4.63 -2.86 -4.10
N ASN A 8 -3.66 -3.50 -4.73
CA ASN A 8 -3.28 -4.87 -4.44
C ASN A 8 -2.24 -4.93 -3.31
N ALA A 9 -2.27 -6.01 -2.54
CA ALA A 9 -1.24 -6.36 -1.57
C ALA A 9 0.08 -6.71 -2.26
N GLY A 10 1.17 -6.80 -1.49
CA GLY A 10 2.52 -6.87 -2.04
C GLY A 10 2.93 -5.51 -2.62
N ASP A 11 3.43 -5.46 -3.86
CA ASP A 11 4.04 -4.24 -4.41
C ASP A 11 3.03 -3.21 -4.96
N GLY A 12 1.72 -3.50 -4.92
CA GLY A 12 0.68 -2.65 -5.50
C GLY A 12 0.57 -1.25 -4.87
N TYR A 13 0.95 -1.09 -3.60
CA TYR A 13 1.01 0.22 -2.94
C TYR A 13 2.21 1.07 -3.40
N ALA A 14 3.24 0.47 -3.99
CA ALA A 14 4.42 1.20 -4.45
C ALA A 14 4.06 2.20 -5.57
N TYR A 15 2.99 1.93 -6.33
CA TYR A 15 2.43 2.90 -7.28
C TYR A 15 1.89 4.17 -6.60
N LEU A 16 1.27 4.04 -5.42
CA LEU A 16 0.79 5.20 -4.65
C LEU A 16 1.96 6.06 -4.18
N LEU A 17 3.06 5.43 -3.75
CA LEU A 17 4.29 6.14 -3.38
C LEU A 17 4.94 6.84 -4.58
N ARG A 18 4.88 6.22 -5.77
CA ARG A 18 5.39 6.83 -7.01
C ARG A 18 4.56 8.04 -7.42
N ASN A 19 3.23 7.93 -7.47
CA ASN A 19 2.38 9.02 -7.94
C ASN A 19 2.20 10.19 -6.96
N VAL A 20 2.27 9.93 -5.65
CA VAL A 20 2.28 11.03 -4.65
C VAL A 20 3.56 11.86 -4.74
N ALA A 21 4.62 11.32 -5.37
CA ALA A 21 5.92 11.98 -5.55
C ALA A 21 6.24 12.38 -7.01
N THR A 22 5.40 12.03 -8.00
CA THR A 22 5.69 12.36 -9.41
C THR A 22 5.02 13.67 -9.79
N SER A 23 5.75 14.78 -9.65
CA SER A 23 5.57 15.95 -10.52
C SER A 23 5.74 15.53 -11.97
N ASP A 24 4.98 16.12 -12.90
CA ASP A 24 5.07 15.89 -14.36
C ASP A 24 6.50 16.13 -14.89
N VAL A 25 7.37 15.13 -14.75
CA VAL A 25 8.71 15.11 -15.32
C VAL A 25 8.87 13.81 -16.11
N ASP A 26 9.19 13.99 -17.38
CA ASP A 26 9.47 12.95 -18.35
C ASP A 26 10.54 12.00 -17.79
N THR A 27 10.18 10.73 -17.56
CA THR A 27 11.08 9.73 -17.00
C THR A 27 12.12 9.33 -18.04
N SER A 28 13.22 10.07 -18.11
CA SER A 28 14.42 9.60 -18.77
C SER A 28 15.04 8.43 -18.00
N VAL A 29 15.43 7.40 -18.74
CA VAL A 29 15.91 6.10 -18.26
C VAL A 29 17.26 6.27 -17.56
N GLY A 30 17.34 6.02 -16.24
CA GLY A 30 18.66 5.78 -15.63
C GLY A 30 18.88 5.98 -14.13
N THR A 31 17.91 6.29 -13.28
CA THR A 31 18.22 6.70 -11.89
C THR A 31 17.88 5.63 -10.84
N ARG A 32 18.83 5.39 -9.91
CA ARG A 32 18.74 4.42 -8.80
C ARG A 32 17.65 4.82 -7.81
N LEU A 33 16.92 3.82 -7.31
CA LEU A 33 15.75 3.95 -6.44
C LEU A 33 16.00 4.69 -5.10
N GLY A 34 17.25 4.95 -4.74
CA GLY A 34 17.66 5.59 -3.48
C GLY A 34 17.79 7.12 -3.52
N ASP A 35 17.94 7.73 -4.69
CA ASP A 35 18.14 9.19 -4.81
C ASP A 35 16.82 9.97 -4.96
N TYR A 36 15.68 9.26 -5.04
CA TYR A 36 14.36 9.79 -5.39
C TYR A 36 13.63 10.56 -4.26
N TYR A 37 14.23 10.66 -3.06
CA TYR A 37 13.55 11.20 -1.87
C TYR A 37 13.78 12.70 -1.59
N GLN A 38 14.65 13.38 -2.36
CA GLN A 38 15.04 14.76 -2.04
C GLN A 38 14.63 15.84 -3.04
N GLU A 39 13.91 15.55 -4.12
CA GLU A 39 13.56 16.58 -5.11
C GLU A 39 12.05 16.71 -5.36
N THR A 40 11.52 17.81 -4.78
CA THR A 40 10.30 18.60 -5.08
C THR A 40 9.23 18.10 -6.05
N GLY A 41 8.00 18.01 -5.54
CA GLY A 41 6.76 18.08 -6.33
C GLY A 41 5.59 17.27 -5.75
N THR A 42 4.53 17.95 -5.32
CA THR A 42 3.35 17.46 -4.56
C THR A 42 3.59 17.30 -3.04
N PRO A 43 2.70 17.84 -2.17
CA PRO A 43 2.80 17.63 -0.73
C PRO A 43 2.71 16.13 -0.36
N PRO A 44 3.41 15.69 0.70
CA PRO A 44 3.34 14.30 1.11
C PRO A 44 1.92 13.93 1.56
N GLY A 45 1.53 12.68 1.28
CA GLY A 45 0.24 12.13 1.71
C GLY A 45 0.07 12.22 3.23
N ARG A 46 -1.18 12.36 3.67
CA ARG A 46 -1.53 12.47 5.10
C ARG A 46 -2.51 11.39 5.51
N TRP A 47 -2.34 10.92 6.74
CA TRP A 47 -3.32 10.04 7.37
C TRP A 47 -4.62 10.80 7.62
N PHE A 48 -5.75 10.15 7.38
CA PHE A 48 -7.07 10.65 7.77
C PHE A 48 -8.00 9.49 8.15
N GLY A 49 -9.09 9.83 8.83
CA GLY A 49 -10.22 8.92 9.07
C GLY A 49 -10.23 8.28 10.45
N ARG A 50 -11.43 7.91 10.92
CA ARG A 50 -11.65 7.44 12.30
C ARG A 50 -10.98 6.11 12.64
N GLY A 51 -10.63 5.32 11.63
CA GLY A 51 -9.92 4.05 11.80
C GLY A 51 -8.54 4.20 12.44
N ILE A 52 -7.92 5.39 12.33
CA ILE A 52 -6.60 5.69 12.90
C ILE A 52 -6.59 5.48 14.43
N ALA A 53 -7.69 5.82 15.12
CA ALA A 53 -7.77 5.64 16.57
C ALA A 53 -7.60 4.18 17.00
N GLY A 54 -8.01 3.23 16.14
CA GLY A 54 -7.86 1.80 16.39
C GLY A 54 -6.43 1.27 16.21
N LEU A 55 -5.51 2.08 15.68
CA LEU A 55 -4.08 1.73 15.63
C LEU A 55 -3.39 1.91 16.99
N HIS A 56 -3.99 2.68 17.92
CA HIS A 56 -3.38 2.96 19.22
C HIS A 56 -1.92 3.45 19.12
N SER A 57 -1.69 4.33 18.15
CA SER A 57 -0.38 4.85 17.78
C SER A 57 -0.28 6.33 18.15
N THR A 58 0.90 6.75 18.60
CA THR A 58 1.23 8.17 18.84
C THR A 58 1.91 8.83 17.64
N VAL A 59 2.33 8.06 16.64
CA VAL A 59 3.05 8.53 15.44
C VAL A 59 2.10 8.68 14.24
N VAL A 60 1.33 7.64 13.97
CA VAL A 60 0.21 7.64 13.03
C VAL A 60 -1.01 8.28 13.70
N THR A 61 -1.26 9.55 13.38
CA THR A 61 -2.38 10.35 13.88
C THR A 61 -3.08 11.03 12.71
N ASP A 62 -4.31 11.50 12.91
CA ASP A 62 -5.01 12.29 11.89
C ASP A 62 -4.15 13.50 11.46
N GLY A 63 -4.00 13.69 10.14
CA GLY A 63 -3.17 14.71 9.52
C GLY A 63 -1.65 14.47 9.52
N SER A 64 -1.14 13.44 10.19
CA SER A 64 0.31 13.15 10.18
C SER A 64 0.75 12.63 8.81
N VAL A 65 2.03 12.81 8.49
CA VAL A 65 2.58 12.44 7.18
C VAL A 65 2.64 10.91 7.06
N VAL A 66 2.26 10.42 5.88
CA VAL A 66 2.36 9.01 5.53
C VAL A 66 3.80 8.67 5.19
N ASP A 67 4.32 7.67 5.88
CA ASP A 67 5.68 7.15 5.69
C ASP A 67 5.65 5.89 4.80
N LYS A 68 6.74 5.60 4.09
CA LYS A 68 6.80 4.48 3.15
C LYS A 68 6.75 3.14 3.88
N GLU A 69 7.48 3.00 4.97
CA GLU A 69 7.57 1.78 5.76
C GLU A 69 6.20 1.48 6.38
N HIS A 70 5.49 2.54 6.81
CA HIS A 70 4.10 2.45 7.25
C HIS A 70 3.16 1.92 6.15
N MET A 71 3.28 2.42 4.92
CA MET A 71 2.49 1.94 3.78
C MET A 71 2.81 0.50 3.43
N ALA A 72 4.10 0.13 3.47
CA ALA A 72 4.56 -1.23 3.20
C ALA A 72 3.99 -2.23 4.20
N ALA A 73 4.02 -1.89 5.48
CA ALA A 73 3.41 -2.71 6.53
C ALA A 73 1.90 -2.85 6.32
N LEU A 74 1.18 -1.74 6.16
CA LEU A 74 -0.27 -1.72 6.10
C LEU A 74 -0.85 -2.35 4.83
N TYR A 75 -0.37 -1.91 3.66
CA TYR A 75 -0.91 -2.32 2.38
C TYR A 75 -0.19 -3.53 1.79
N GLY A 76 1.12 -3.63 1.98
CA GLY A 76 1.88 -4.76 1.46
C GLY A 76 1.56 -6.05 2.20
N GLU A 77 1.59 -6.01 3.53
CA GLU A 77 1.55 -7.21 4.37
C GLU A 77 0.33 -7.28 5.28
N GLY A 78 -0.40 -6.18 5.42
CA GLY A 78 -1.60 -6.15 6.24
C GLY A 78 -1.29 -6.08 7.73
N LEU A 79 -0.18 -5.45 8.09
CA LEU A 79 0.29 -5.29 9.46
C LEU A 79 0.07 -3.85 9.95
N HIS A 80 0.26 -3.63 11.23
CA HIS A 80 0.28 -2.32 11.85
C HIS A 80 1.33 -1.42 11.15
N PRO A 81 1.05 -0.14 10.87
CA PRO A 81 2.03 0.76 10.23
C PRO A 81 3.41 0.75 10.90
N GLU A 82 3.43 0.81 12.23
CA GLU A 82 4.66 0.72 13.04
C GLU A 82 5.12 -0.74 13.32
N ALA A 83 4.78 -1.72 12.47
CA ALA A 83 5.07 -3.14 12.73
C ALA A 83 6.57 -3.38 12.97
N ASP A 84 7.44 -2.78 12.16
CA ASP A 84 8.89 -3.01 12.27
C ASP A 84 9.44 -2.48 13.59
N ALA A 85 9.03 -1.28 14.01
CA ALA A 85 9.41 -0.70 15.30
C ALA A 85 8.88 -1.52 16.49
N LYS A 86 7.62 -1.99 16.41
CA LYS A 86 7.02 -2.81 17.46
C LYS A 86 7.69 -4.19 17.57
N ILE A 87 8.01 -4.82 16.45
CA ILE A 87 8.76 -6.09 16.40
C ILE A 87 10.17 -5.91 16.96
N ALA A 88 10.87 -4.83 16.60
CA ALA A 88 12.18 -4.50 17.15
C ALA A 88 12.14 -4.30 18.68
N ALA A 89 11.01 -3.80 19.21
CA ALA A 89 10.74 -3.70 20.64
C ALA A 89 10.29 -5.02 21.30
N GLY A 90 10.24 -6.13 20.56
CA GLY A 90 9.93 -7.46 21.07
C GLY A 90 8.49 -7.94 20.87
N ALA A 91 7.65 -7.20 20.15
CA ALA A 91 6.31 -7.68 19.80
C ALA A 91 6.38 -8.87 18.82
N ALA A 92 5.47 -9.83 18.96
CA ALA A 92 5.35 -10.89 17.98
C ALA A 92 4.65 -10.38 16.70
N ILE A 93 4.89 -11.05 15.57
CA ILE A 93 4.20 -10.73 14.31
C ILE A 93 2.67 -10.78 14.47
N ALA A 94 2.17 -11.70 15.31
CA ALA A 94 0.75 -11.82 15.61
C ALA A 94 0.17 -10.56 16.30
N ASP A 95 0.96 -9.86 17.12
CA ASP A 95 0.52 -8.68 17.87
C ASP A 95 0.42 -7.43 16.97
N VAL A 96 1.14 -7.44 15.84
CA VAL A 96 1.13 -6.36 14.85
C VAL A 96 0.27 -6.71 13.64
N GLN A 97 -0.45 -7.83 13.65
CA GLN A 97 -1.29 -8.25 12.53
C GLN A 97 -2.66 -7.55 12.57
N LEU A 98 -3.05 -6.90 11.46
CA LEU A 98 -4.35 -6.26 11.34
C LEU A 98 -5.34 -7.20 10.63
N GLY A 99 -6.15 -7.92 11.39
CA GLY A 99 -7.11 -8.89 10.86
C GLY A 99 -6.42 -10.11 10.23
N ARG A 100 -7.05 -10.72 9.22
CA ARG A 100 -6.45 -11.89 8.53
C ARG A 100 -5.32 -11.45 7.59
N ALA A 101 -4.22 -12.20 7.57
CA ALA A 101 -3.16 -12.04 6.59
C ALA A 101 -3.70 -12.15 5.15
N TYR A 102 -3.13 -11.36 4.23
CA TYR A 102 -3.57 -11.40 2.84
C TYR A 102 -3.35 -12.80 2.23
N PRO A 103 -4.33 -13.33 1.48
CA PRO A 103 -4.14 -14.58 0.77
C PRO A 103 -3.03 -14.43 -0.28
N ILE A 104 -2.07 -15.35 -0.26
CA ILE A 104 -1.03 -15.43 -1.28
C ILE A 104 -1.56 -16.29 -2.42
N TYR A 105 -1.64 -15.69 -3.60
CA TYR A 105 -1.99 -16.38 -4.83
C TYR A 105 -0.72 -16.60 -5.64
N ASN A 106 -0.39 -17.86 -5.92
CA ASN A 106 0.73 -18.22 -6.78
C ASN A 106 0.27 -18.69 -8.17
N GLY A 107 -1.03 -18.92 -8.39
CA GLY A 107 -1.54 -19.43 -9.68
C GLY A 107 -0.97 -20.78 -10.10
N GLY A 108 -0.40 -21.55 -9.17
CA GLY A 108 0.37 -22.77 -9.48
C GLY A 108 1.80 -22.51 -9.95
N ASP A 109 2.26 -21.25 -10.00
CA ASP A 109 3.63 -20.89 -10.36
C ASP A 109 4.61 -21.26 -9.23
N GLU A 110 5.58 -22.11 -9.57
CA GLU A 110 6.55 -22.64 -8.63
C GLU A 110 7.51 -21.57 -8.09
N VAL A 111 7.86 -20.56 -8.89
CA VAL A 111 8.73 -19.45 -8.45
C VAL A 111 8.03 -18.66 -7.36
N LEU A 112 6.77 -18.27 -7.60
CA LEU A 112 6.00 -17.49 -6.62
C LEU A 112 5.75 -18.28 -5.33
N ALA A 113 5.51 -19.59 -5.43
CA ALA A 113 5.38 -20.45 -4.27
C ALA A 113 6.68 -20.55 -3.45
N GLU A 114 7.83 -20.68 -4.12
CA GLU A 114 9.13 -20.75 -3.46
C GLU A 114 9.52 -19.41 -2.81
N ILE A 115 9.24 -18.27 -3.45
CA ILE A 115 9.44 -16.94 -2.86
C ILE A 115 8.64 -16.82 -1.56
N ALA A 116 7.33 -17.11 -1.60
CA ALA A 116 6.46 -17.03 -0.43
C ALA A 116 6.92 -17.95 0.71
N LYS A 117 7.43 -19.14 0.37
CA LYS A 117 8.00 -20.09 1.34
C LYS A 117 9.27 -19.53 1.99
N ARG A 118 10.19 -18.96 1.20
CA ARG A 118 11.44 -18.37 1.72
C ARG A 118 11.20 -17.14 2.58
N GLU A 119 10.28 -16.25 2.19
CA GLU A 119 9.89 -15.12 3.04
C GLU A 119 9.27 -15.58 4.36
N LYS A 120 8.45 -16.63 4.33
CA LYS A 120 7.90 -17.23 5.56
C LYS A 120 9.00 -17.80 6.44
N GLN A 121 9.97 -18.50 5.85
CA GLN A 121 11.12 -19.04 6.57
C GLN A 121 11.95 -17.93 7.20
N PHE A 122 12.22 -16.86 6.46
CA PHE A 122 12.93 -15.68 6.96
C PHE A 122 12.25 -15.11 8.21
N ARG A 123 10.93 -14.92 8.16
CA ARG A 123 10.14 -14.41 9.29
C ARG A 123 10.22 -15.32 10.51
N TYR A 124 10.24 -16.64 10.30
CA TYR A 124 10.37 -17.62 11.38
C TYR A 124 11.76 -17.58 12.03
N GLU A 125 12.82 -17.54 11.23
CA GLU A 125 14.20 -17.57 11.71
C GLU A 125 14.64 -16.26 12.37
N HIS A 126 14.24 -15.12 11.82
CA HIS A 126 14.70 -13.80 12.26
C HIS A 126 13.72 -13.12 13.21
N GLY A 127 12.50 -13.64 13.36
CA GLY A 127 11.45 -13.03 14.18
C GLY A 127 10.97 -11.66 13.67
N ARG A 128 11.40 -11.24 12.47
CA ARG A 128 11.05 -9.95 11.85
C ARG A 128 10.77 -10.10 10.37
N ARG A 129 10.22 -9.04 9.78
CA ARG A 129 10.01 -8.95 8.34
C ARG A 129 11.34 -8.74 7.60
N PRO A 130 11.49 -9.29 6.39
CA PRO A 130 12.61 -8.95 5.53
C PRO A 130 12.47 -7.50 5.04
N ASP A 131 13.58 -6.79 4.97
CA ASP A 131 13.61 -5.47 4.35
C ASP A 131 13.51 -5.56 2.82
N THR A 132 13.68 -4.43 2.12
CA THR A 132 13.58 -4.40 0.65
C THR A 132 14.70 -5.17 -0.05
N ASP A 133 15.93 -5.06 0.44
CA ASP A 133 17.09 -5.70 -0.17
C ASP A 133 17.11 -7.20 0.12
N GLU A 134 16.69 -7.59 1.32
CA GLU A 134 16.48 -8.97 1.71
C GLU A 134 15.38 -9.63 0.87
N ARG A 135 14.25 -8.93 0.64
CA ARG A 135 13.18 -9.41 -0.27
C ARG A 135 13.68 -9.58 -1.70
N ASN A 136 14.46 -8.63 -2.21
CA ASN A 136 15.05 -8.71 -3.55
C ASN A 136 16.00 -9.90 -3.66
N THR A 137 16.83 -10.12 -2.64
CA THR A 137 17.75 -11.26 -2.57
C THR A 137 16.98 -12.58 -2.56
N ILE A 138 15.97 -12.71 -1.69
CA ILE A 138 15.10 -13.89 -1.62
C ILE A 138 14.45 -14.18 -2.97
N ALA A 139 13.91 -13.15 -3.64
CA ALA A 139 13.24 -13.30 -4.93
C ALA A 139 14.22 -13.76 -6.03
N VAL A 140 15.41 -13.16 -6.10
CA VAL A 140 16.45 -13.53 -7.05
C VAL A 140 16.92 -14.96 -6.83
N ASP A 141 17.21 -15.32 -5.58
CA ASP A 141 17.72 -16.65 -5.24
C ASP A 141 16.68 -17.76 -5.43
N ALA A 142 15.40 -17.44 -5.27
CA ALA A 142 14.30 -18.37 -5.55
C ALA A 142 14.09 -18.57 -7.05
N ALA A 143 14.24 -17.48 -7.84
CA ALA A 143 13.88 -17.47 -9.25
C ALA A 143 15.03 -17.86 -10.19
N ARG A 144 16.29 -17.68 -9.81
CA ARG A 144 17.46 -17.80 -10.72
C ARG A 144 17.51 -19.13 -11.48
N ALA A 145 17.35 -20.24 -10.79
CA ALA A 145 17.39 -21.56 -11.41
C ALA A 145 16.25 -21.75 -12.43
N GLN A 146 15.05 -21.30 -12.09
CA GLN A 146 13.89 -21.40 -12.98
C GLN A 146 13.98 -20.42 -14.15
N TYR A 147 14.53 -19.23 -13.93
CA TYR A 147 14.79 -18.26 -14.99
C TYR A 147 15.74 -18.83 -16.04
N ALA A 148 16.87 -19.41 -15.59
CA ALA A 148 17.85 -20.02 -16.50
C ALA A 148 17.23 -21.19 -17.29
N ALA A 149 16.43 -22.02 -16.63
CA ALA A 149 15.72 -23.13 -17.29
C ALA A 149 14.68 -22.64 -18.31
N ALA A 150 13.96 -21.55 -18.03
CA ALA A 150 12.90 -21.03 -18.89
C ALA A 150 13.43 -20.21 -20.09
N THR A 151 14.53 -19.47 -19.91
CA THR A 151 15.06 -18.55 -20.93
C THR A 151 16.28 -19.10 -21.66
N GLY A 152 16.94 -20.12 -21.11
CA GLY A 152 18.24 -20.59 -21.58
C GLY A 152 19.40 -19.66 -21.21
N PHE A 153 19.16 -18.62 -20.41
CA PHE A 153 20.16 -17.61 -20.04
C PHE A 153 20.51 -17.70 -18.55
N ASP A 154 21.74 -18.14 -18.25
CA ASP A 154 22.20 -18.48 -16.90
C ASP A 154 22.92 -17.34 -16.16
N HIS A 155 23.32 -16.27 -16.87
CA HIS A 155 24.06 -15.12 -16.33
C HIS A 155 23.21 -13.84 -16.28
N ALA A 156 21.89 -13.98 -16.08
CA ALA A 156 20.98 -12.87 -15.87
C ALA A 156 21.37 -12.02 -14.65
N SER A 157 21.27 -10.72 -14.84
CA SER A 157 21.40 -9.75 -13.76
C SER A 157 20.24 -9.90 -12.76
N PRO A 158 20.43 -9.53 -11.47
CA PRO A 158 19.34 -9.50 -10.50
C PRO A 158 18.12 -8.70 -10.97
N ARG A 159 18.35 -7.59 -11.68
CA ARG A 159 17.28 -6.73 -12.22
C ARG A 159 16.40 -7.46 -13.23
N GLU A 160 16.98 -8.24 -14.14
CA GLU A 160 16.22 -9.00 -15.14
C GLU A 160 15.40 -10.11 -14.48
N ILE A 161 15.98 -10.80 -13.49
CA ILE A 161 15.27 -11.83 -12.74
C ILE A 161 14.10 -11.22 -11.97
N LEU A 162 14.29 -10.07 -11.31
CA LEU A 162 13.22 -9.36 -10.62
C LEU A 162 12.12 -8.88 -11.56
N ALA A 163 12.48 -8.39 -12.76
CA ALA A 163 11.50 -8.00 -13.78
C ALA A 163 10.64 -9.21 -14.21
N TRP A 164 11.27 -10.36 -14.45
CA TRP A 164 10.59 -11.61 -14.79
C TRP A 164 9.69 -12.13 -13.66
N VAL A 165 10.14 -12.06 -12.41
CA VAL A 165 9.31 -12.38 -11.23
C VAL A 165 8.10 -11.44 -11.16
N ASN A 166 8.26 -10.15 -11.45
CA ASN A 166 7.16 -9.20 -11.45
C ASN A 166 6.14 -9.48 -12.57
N GLU A 167 6.59 -9.92 -13.75
CA GLU A 167 5.68 -10.39 -14.82
C GLU A 167 4.83 -11.58 -14.36
N LYS A 168 5.44 -12.55 -13.65
CA LYS A 168 4.71 -13.67 -13.03
C LYS A 168 3.73 -13.22 -11.96
N LYS A 169 4.13 -12.30 -11.07
CA LYS A 169 3.22 -11.71 -10.07
C LYS A 169 2.01 -11.04 -10.75
N ASN A 170 2.24 -10.34 -11.86
CA ASN A 170 1.19 -9.64 -12.60
C ASN A 170 0.27 -10.58 -13.40
N SER A 171 0.69 -11.82 -13.67
CA SER A 171 -0.14 -12.81 -14.36
C SER A 171 -1.06 -13.61 -13.44
N VAL A 172 -0.91 -13.47 -12.12
CA VAL A 172 -1.75 -14.13 -11.13
C VAL A 172 -2.63 -13.12 -10.39
N ARG A 173 -3.79 -13.58 -9.92
CA ARG A 173 -4.69 -12.76 -9.09
C ARG A 173 -3.92 -12.24 -7.87
N GLN A 174 -4.12 -10.99 -7.49
CA GLN A 174 -3.54 -10.43 -6.25
C GLN A 174 -4.62 -10.20 -5.19
N ALA A 175 -4.22 -10.24 -3.92
CA ALA A 175 -5.12 -9.88 -2.84
C ALA A 175 -5.40 -8.37 -2.86
N THR A 176 -6.64 -7.98 -2.58
CA THR A 176 -6.99 -6.56 -2.43
C THR A 176 -6.56 -6.08 -1.04
N ALA A 177 -5.70 -5.05 -1.01
CA ALA A 177 -5.25 -4.38 0.19
C ALA A 177 -6.03 -3.10 0.50
N GLY A 178 -6.64 -2.49 -0.52
CA GLY A 178 -7.44 -1.28 -0.35
C GLY A 178 -8.02 -0.74 -1.65
N PHE A 179 -8.46 0.51 -1.60
CA PHE A 179 -9.03 1.23 -2.74
C PHE A 179 -8.38 2.62 -2.85
N ASP A 180 -8.01 2.99 -4.08
CA ASP A 180 -7.56 4.32 -4.47
C ASP A 180 -8.77 5.10 -4.98
N LEU A 181 -9.06 6.24 -4.34
CA LEU A 181 -10.08 7.18 -4.77
C LEU A 181 -9.40 8.41 -5.35
N THR A 182 -9.44 8.55 -6.67
CA THR A 182 -8.87 9.73 -7.34
C THR A 182 -9.97 10.76 -7.61
N PHE A 183 -9.76 11.98 -7.13
CA PHE A 183 -10.69 13.10 -7.31
C PHE A 183 -10.17 14.01 -8.43
N SER A 184 -10.96 14.18 -9.49
CA SER A 184 -10.61 15.06 -10.60
C SER A 184 -11.65 16.17 -10.75
N PRO A 185 -11.26 17.45 -10.76
CA PRO A 185 -12.18 18.54 -11.02
C PRO A 185 -12.75 18.48 -12.44
N ALA A 186 -13.83 19.22 -12.70
CA ALA A 186 -14.34 19.38 -14.06
C ALA A 186 -13.31 20.10 -14.94
N LYS A 187 -13.21 19.75 -16.22
CA LYS A 187 -12.18 20.30 -17.12
C LYS A 187 -12.22 21.84 -17.20
N SER A 188 -13.41 22.44 -17.16
CA SER A 188 -13.57 23.89 -17.12
C SER A 188 -12.93 24.53 -15.87
N ILE A 189 -13.03 23.88 -14.70
CA ILE A 189 -12.38 24.32 -13.46
C ILE A 189 -10.87 24.18 -13.55
N SER A 190 -10.36 23.08 -14.14
CA SER A 190 -8.92 22.94 -14.39
C SER A 190 -8.37 24.04 -15.30
N VAL A 191 -9.11 24.41 -16.36
CA VAL A 191 -8.72 25.51 -17.26
C VAL A 191 -8.74 26.85 -16.50
N LEU A 192 -9.77 27.09 -15.69
CA LEU A 192 -9.87 28.30 -14.88
C LEU A 192 -8.72 28.41 -13.86
N TRP A 193 -8.37 27.32 -13.19
CA TRP A 193 -7.21 27.27 -12.30
C TRP A 193 -5.91 27.55 -13.05
N ALA A 194 -5.69 26.91 -14.19
CA ALA A 194 -4.45 27.07 -14.96
C ALA A 194 -4.24 28.50 -15.50
N LEU A 195 -5.31 29.17 -15.91
CA LEU A 195 -5.25 30.52 -16.49
C LEU A 195 -5.54 31.65 -15.49
N GLY A 196 -6.10 31.32 -14.33
CA GLY A 196 -6.48 32.28 -13.30
C GLY A 196 -5.27 32.93 -12.62
N ASP A 197 -5.53 34.06 -11.95
CA ASP A 197 -4.58 34.67 -11.04
C ASP A 197 -4.38 33.83 -9.77
N GLU A 198 -3.42 34.24 -8.94
CA GLU A 198 -3.02 33.52 -7.73
C GLU A 198 -4.18 33.36 -6.73
N ASP A 199 -5.00 34.39 -6.56
CA ASP A 199 -6.14 34.37 -5.63
C ASP A 199 -7.23 33.41 -6.12
N THR A 200 -7.49 33.39 -7.43
CA THR A 200 -8.41 32.44 -8.07
C THR A 200 -7.91 31.00 -7.90
N ARG A 201 -6.62 30.75 -8.12
CA ARG A 201 -6.02 29.41 -7.94
C ARG A 201 -6.17 28.91 -6.52
N LYS A 202 -5.74 29.70 -5.53
CA LYS A 202 -5.86 29.37 -4.11
C LYS A 202 -7.29 29.12 -3.68
N THR A 203 -8.23 29.90 -4.22
CA THR A 203 -9.65 29.70 -3.95
C THR A 203 -10.14 28.37 -4.50
N ILE A 204 -9.78 28.04 -5.75
CA ILE A 204 -10.15 26.75 -6.37
C ILE A 204 -9.53 25.57 -5.62
N GLU A 205 -8.25 25.65 -5.24
CA GLU A 205 -7.54 24.63 -4.47
C GLU A 205 -8.20 24.39 -3.11
N SER A 206 -8.52 25.45 -2.38
CA SER A 206 -9.18 25.38 -1.07
C SER A 206 -10.57 24.75 -1.17
N VAL A 207 -11.37 25.17 -2.16
CA VAL A 207 -12.70 24.60 -2.41
C VAL A 207 -12.59 23.13 -2.83
N HIS A 208 -11.62 22.80 -3.68
CA HIS A 208 -11.39 21.42 -4.10
C HIS A 208 -11.02 20.53 -2.90
N ALA A 209 -10.05 20.96 -2.08
CA ALA A 209 -9.64 20.25 -0.88
C ALA A 209 -10.81 20.05 0.10
N LYS A 210 -11.65 21.08 0.28
CA LYS A 210 -12.87 20.96 1.10
C LYS A 210 -13.84 19.92 0.54
N CYS A 211 -14.11 19.94 -0.76
CA CYS A 211 -14.98 18.95 -1.39
C CYS A 211 -14.45 17.51 -1.26
N VAL A 212 -13.13 17.33 -1.38
CA VAL A 212 -12.47 16.03 -1.14
C VAL A 212 -12.70 15.60 0.30
N ASN A 213 -12.37 16.45 1.28
CA ASN A 213 -12.54 16.13 2.71
C ASN A 213 -14.00 15.82 3.08
N ASP A 214 -14.95 16.60 2.59
CA ASP A 214 -16.39 16.38 2.80
C ASP A 214 -16.81 15.00 2.23
N THR A 215 -16.26 14.61 1.08
CA THR A 215 -16.54 13.29 0.48
C THR A 215 -15.88 12.15 1.27
N LEU A 216 -14.64 12.33 1.71
CA LEU A 216 -13.93 11.33 2.52
C LEU A 216 -14.60 11.09 3.87
N ASP A 217 -15.07 12.15 4.53
CA ASP A 217 -15.84 12.05 5.78
C ASP A 217 -17.14 11.27 5.57
N TRP A 218 -17.84 11.54 4.46
CA TRP A 218 -19.02 10.77 4.09
C TRP A 218 -18.70 9.29 3.83
N VAL A 219 -17.64 8.98 3.06
CA VAL A 219 -17.19 7.61 2.78
C VAL A 219 -16.86 6.90 4.08
N ASP A 220 -16.08 7.53 4.95
CA ASP A 220 -15.70 6.99 6.24
C ASP A 220 -16.95 6.63 7.04
N LYS A 221 -17.90 7.57 7.20
CA LYS A 221 -19.14 7.39 7.96
C LYS A 221 -20.08 6.32 7.41
N THR A 222 -20.20 6.21 6.09
CA THR A 222 -21.31 5.48 5.46
C THR A 222 -20.89 4.18 4.76
N ALA A 223 -19.75 4.19 4.05
CA ALA A 223 -19.36 3.13 3.13
C ALA A 223 -18.35 2.13 3.73
N LEU A 224 -17.52 2.55 4.67
CA LEU A 224 -16.52 1.67 5.29
C LEU A 224 -17.16 0.76 6.35
N ARG A 225 -17.45 -0.49 5.96
CA ARG A 225 -18.08 -1.51 6.79
C ARG A 225 -17.36 -2.84 6.64
N THR A 226 -17.31 -3.61 7.72
CA THR A 226 -16.80 -4.99 7.70
C THR A 226 -17.96 -5.96 7.90
N ARG A 227 -17.86 -7.17 7.33
CA ARG A 227 -18.83 -8.24 7.60
C ARG A 227 -18.46 -8.90 8.92
N CYS A 228 -19.41 -8.98 9.84
CA CYS A 228 -19.30 -9.78 11.05
C CYS A 228 -20.27 -10.95 10.93
N GLU A 229 -19.79 -12.18 11.14
CA GLU A 229 -20.70 -13.32 11.30
C GLU A 229 -21.38 -13.18 12.66
N LEU A 230 -22.70 -13.03 12.66
CA LEU A 230 -23.51 -13.17 13.88
C LEU A 230 -23.92 -14.64 13.96
N THR A 231 -23.27 -15.41 14.84
CA THR A 231 -23.74 -16.77 15.16
C THR A 231 -25.06 -16.64 15.92
N ARG A 232 -26.17 -17.07 15.29
CA ARG A 232 -27.47 -17.26 15.94
C ARG A 232 -27.31 -18.41 16.95
N ASP A 233 -27.18 -18.09 18.24
CA ASP A 233 -27.78 -18.89 19.33
C ASP A 233 -27.65 -18.25 20.72
N ASP A 234 -26.86 -17.18 20.90
CA ASP A 234 -26.83 -16.48 22.18
C ASP A 234 -27.69 -15.21 22.14
N ALA A 235 -28.94 -15.36 22.60
CA ALA A 235 -29.77 -14.27 23.09
C ALA A 235 -29.25 -13.81 24.47
N ASP A 236 -27.99 -13.39 24.49
CA ASP A 236 -27.35 -12.51 25.46
C ASP A 236 -26.22 -11.86 24.68
N VAL A 237 -26.38 -10.57 24.39
CA VAL A 237 -25.51 -9.82 23.46
C VAL A 237 -24.12 -9.68 24.07
N PHE A 238 -23.28 -10.69 23.87
CA PHE A 238 -21.84 -10.61 23.96
C PHE A 238 -21.29 -10.27 22.58
N PHE A 239 -20.74 -9.06 22.45
CA PHE A 239 -19.96 -8.67 21.29
C PHE A 239 -18.67 -9.50 21.25
N THR A 240 -18.68 -10.68 20.64
CA THR A 240 -17.44 -11.37 20.29
C THR A 240 -16.84 -10.67 19.08
N SER A 241 -15.87 -9.78 19.32
CA SER A 241 -15.15 -9.09 18.26
C SER A 241 -14.20 -10.06 17.54
N SER A 242 -14.61 -10.61 16.39
CA SER A 242 -13.63 -11.00 15.38
C SER A 242 -13.20 -9.70 14.68
N SER A 243 -12.10 -9.11 15.18
CA SER A 243 -11.52 -7.85 14.73
C SER A 243 -11.07 -7.92 13.27
N SER A 244 -12.00 -7.68 12.34
CA SER A 244 -11.70 -7.42 10.94
C SER A 244 -11.65 -5.92 10.72
N PHE A 245 -10.47 -5.33 10.94
CA PHE A 245 -10.19 -3.94 10.57
C PHE A 245 -10.39 -3.76 9.05
N SER A 246 -11.31 -2.87 8.66
CA SER A 246 -11.36 -2.35 7.29
C SER A 246 -10.15 -1.44 7.10
N LYS A 247 -9.15 -1.90 6.35
CA LYS A 247 -7.99 -1.08 5.99
C LYS A 247 -8.41 -0.13 4.89
N THR A 248 -8.51 1.14 5.22
CA THR A 248 -8.79 2.19 4.25
C THR A 248 -7.96 3.40 4.63
N ALA A 249 -6.90 3.66 3.88
CA ALA A 249 -6.14 4.91 3.92
C ALA A 249 -6.17 5.52 2.51
N LEU A 250 -7.14 6.39 2.27
CA LEU A 250 -7.27 7.19 1.07
C LEU A 250 -6.13 8.21 1.01
N SER A 251 -5.21 8.03 0.07
CA SER A 251 -4.20 9.04 -0.23
C SER A 251 -4.87 10.16 -1.03
N THR A 252 -4.97 11.36 -0.46
CA THR A 252 -5.38 12.55 -1.20
C THR A 252 -4.19 13.10 -1.97
N SER A 253 -4.18 12.95 -3.29
CA SER A 253 -3.36 13.76 -4.17
C SER A 253 -4.13 15.04 -4.49
N SER A 254 -3.71 16.16 -3.89
CA SER A 254 -4.15 17.51 -4.22
C SER A 254 -3.29 18.09 -5.33
#